data_AF-A0A7C4TIG3-F1
#
_entry.id   AF-A0A7C4TIG3-F1
#
_cell.length_a   1.000
_cell.length_b   1.000
_cell.length_c   1.000
_cell.angle_alpha   90.00
_cell.angle_beta   90.00
_cell.angle_gamma   90.00
#
_symmetry.space_group_name_H-M   'P 1'
#
loop_
_entity.id
_entity.type
_entity.pdbx_description
1 polymer ?
#
loop_
_entity_poly.entity_id
_entity_poly.type
_entity_poly.pdbx_seq_one_letter_code
_entity_poly.pdbx_strand_id
1 'polypeptide(L)' 'MDFKGTFEVAASSNDVYNFLMDPDKLSLCIPGLQKLDKVSNEEFTVVVRVGVAFIKDNFTIKFKVVESE' A
#
# COMPACT_ATOMS: atom_id res chain seq x y z
N MET A 1 -15.69 -4.32 7.93
CA MET A 1 -14.72 -4.63 8.99
C MET A 1 -14.11 -3.31 9.44
N ASP A 2 -13.94 -3.11 10.73
CA ASP A 2 -13.27 -1.95 11.32
C ASP A 2 -11.93 -2.44 11.90
N PHE A 3 -10.82 -1.92 11.39
CA PHE A 3 -9.48 -2.23 11.89
C PHE A 3 -8.87 -0.95 12.43
N LYS A 4 -8.48 -0.97 13.71
CA LYS A 4 -7.84 0.15 14.39
C LYS A 4 -6.56 -0.34 15.07
N GLY A 5 -5.48 0.40 14.89
CA GLY A 5 -4.19 0.10 15.49
C GLY A 5 -3.26 1.29 15.32
N THR A 6 -2.25 1.35 16.19
CA THR A 6 -1.18 2.34 16.14
C THR A 6 0.15 1.64 16.39
N PHE A 7 1.22 2.17 15.80
CA PHE A 7 2.57 1.69 16.02
C PHE A 7 3.53 2.88 15.94
N GLU A 8 4.65 2.79 16.66
CA GLU A 8 5.68 3.81 16.66
C GLU A 8 6.79 3.47 15.66
N VAL A 9 7.39 4.50 15.07
CA VAL A 9 8.53 4.37 14.16
C VAL A 9 9.59 5.41 14.50
N ALA A 10 10.85 5.05 14.34
CA ALA A 10 11.98 5.94 14.55
C ALA A 10 12.25 6.82 13.30
N ALA A 11 11.25 7.58 12.87
CA ALA A 11 11.32 8.49 11.72
C ALA A 11 10.52 9.76 11.99
N SER A 12 10.87 10.87 11.33
CA SER A 12 10.11 12.12 11.45
C SER A 12 8.74 11.98 10.79
N SER A 13 7.73 12.73 11.25
CA SER A 13 6.38 12.69 10.65
C SER A 13 6.40 12.99 9.15
N ASN A 14 7.28 13.88 8.70
CA ASN A 14 7.44 14.24 7.29
C ASN A 14 8.01 13.07 6.47
N ASP A 15 8.97 12.32 7.01
CA ASP A 15 9.53 11.15 6.33
C ASP A 15 8.51 10.02 6.23
N VAL A 16 7.73 9.81 7.29
CA VAL A 16 6.64 8.82 7.30
C VAL A 16 5.58 9.19 6.26
N TYR A 17 5.15 10.45 6.23
CA TYR A 17 4.18 10.92 5.24
C TYR A 17 4.68 10.74 3.81
N ASN A 18 5.91 11.19 3.51
CA ASN A 18 6.52 11.05 2.19
C ASN A 18 6.73 9.58 1.79
N PHE A 19 6.96 8.68 2.76
CA PHE A 19 7.05 7.24 2.48
C PHE A 19 5.69 6.66 2.11
N LEU A 20 4.63 7.01 2.86
CA LEU A 20 3.27 6.51 2.60
C LEU A 20 2.69 7.04 1.29
N MET A 21 3.06 8.26 0.90
CA MET A 21 2.61 8.89 -0.34
C MET A 21 3.42 8.47 -1.58
N ASP A 22 4.50 7.69 -1.43
CA ASP A 22 5.28 7.18 -2.54
C ASP A 22 4.89 5.73 -2.87
N PRO A 23 4.17 5.48 -3.98
CA PRO A 23 3.71 4.14 -4.31
C PRO A 23 4.85 3.14 -4.57
N ASP A 24 6.05 3.58 -4.96
CA ASP A 24 7.19 2.65 -5.10
C ASP A 24 7.63 2.15 -3.73
N LYS A 25 7.78 3.07 -2.77
CA LYS A 25 8.19 2.75 -1.40
C LYS A 25 7.14 1.93 -0.68
N LEU A 26 5.87 2.34 -0.77
CA LEU A 26 4.75 1.64 -0.13
C LEU A 26 4.61 0.21 -0.67
N SER A 27 4.86 -0.01 -1.96
CA SER A 27 4.73 -1.33 -2.58
C SER A 27 5.66 -2.39 -1.96
N LEU A 28 6.81 -1.99 -1.41
CA LEU A 28 7.77 -2.88 -0.74
C LEU A 28 7.18 -3.53 0.53
N CYS A 29 6.16 -2.89 1.13
CA CYS A 29 5.47 -3.42 2.30
C CYS A 29 4.34 -4.40 1.94
N ILE A 30 4.02 -4.58 0.65
CA ILE A 30 2.92 -5.42 0.22
C ILE A 30 3.42 -6.87 0.03
N PRO A 31 3.00 -7.81 0.89
CA PRO A 31 3.44 -9.19 0.77
C PRO A 31 2.88 -9.82 -0.51
N GLY A 32 3.74 -10.46 -1.30
CA GLY A 32 3.33 -11.14 -2.53
C GLY A 32 3.01 -10.20 -3.69
N LEU A 33 3.47 -8.95 -3.67
CA LEU A 33 3.37 -8.03 -4.81
C LEU A 33 3.89 -8.70 -6.10
N GLN A 34 3.06 -8.73 -7.13
CA GLN A 34 3.39 -9.25 -8.45
C GLN A 34 3.60 -8.12 -9.47
N LYS A 35 2.79 -7.06 -9.36
CA LYS A 35 2.83 -5.93 -10.28
C LYS A 35 2.38 -4.64 -9.58
N LEU A 36 3.00 -3.52 -9.95
CA LEU A 36 2.58 -2.17 -9.62
C LEU A 36 2.41 -1.39 -10.94
N ASP A 37 1.22 -0.84 -11.16
CA ASP A 37 0.90 0.07 -12.26
C ASP A 37 0.56 1.44 -11.66
N LYS A 38 1.49 2.39 -11.79
CA LYS A 38 1.24 3.79 -11.41
C LYS A 38 0.41 4.46 -12.49
N VAL A 39 -0.81 4.88 -12.14
CA VAL A 39 -1.72 5.58 -13.06
C VAL A 39 -1.48 7.09 -12.96
N SER A 40 -1.25 7.59 -11.75
CA SER A 40 -0.89 8.96 -11.43
C SER A 40 -0.19 9.03 -10.06
N ASN A 41 0.08 10.24 -9.55
CA ASN A 41 0.62 10.40 -8.19
C ASN A 41 -0.37 9.96 -7.10
N GLU A 42 -1.67 9.99 -7.39
CA GLU A 42 -2.73 9.71 -6.42
C GLU A 42 -3.44 8.38 -6.71
N GLU A 43 -3.26 7.81 -7.89
CA GLU A 43 -3.92 6.58 -8.32
C GLU A 43 -2.89 5.54 -8.76
N PHE A 44 -2.96 4.36 -8.16
CA PHE A 44 -2.11 3.23 -8.53
C PHE A 44 -2.86 1.91 -8.37
N THR A 45 -2.51 0.94 -9.22
CA THR A 45 -3.08 -0.40 -9.19
C THR A 45 -1.98 -1.40 -8.85
N VAL A 46 -2.27 -2.37 -7.99
CA VAL A 46 -1.35 -3.45 -7.67
C VAL A 46 -2.00 -4.80 -7.90
N VAL A 47 -1.20 -5.76 -8.34
CA VAL A 47 -1.58 -7.18 -8.35
C VAL A 47 -0.82 -7.86 -7.22
N VAL A 48 -1.55 -8.48 -6.30
CA VAL A 48 -0.99 -9.10 -5.10
C VAL A 48 -1.41 -10.56 -5.06
N ARG A 49 -0.43 -11.43 -4.86
CA ARG A 49 -0.68 -12.84 -4.58
C ARG A 49 -0.92 -13.02 -3.09
N VAL A 50 -2.18 -13.07 -2.69
CA VAL A 50 -2.55 -13.24 -1.29
C VAL A 50 -2.52 -14.73 -0.97
N GLY A 51 -1.71 -15.11 0.02
CA GLY A 51 -1.58 -16.48 0.53
C GLY A 51 -2.02 -16.59 1.98
N VAL A 52 -3.26 -16.19 2.29
CA VAL A 52 -3.79 -16.23 3.66
C VAL A 52 -4.63 -17.49 3.84
N ALA A 53 -4.16 -18.39 4.70
CA ALA A 53 -4.75 -19.71 4.97
C ALA A 53 -5.01 -20.53 3.68
N PHE A 54 -6.27 -20.72 3.31
CA PHE A 54 -6.69 -21.47 2.11
C PHE A 54 -6.89 -20.59 0.87
N ILE A 55 -6.84 -19.26 1.01
CA ILE A 55 -6.98 -18.33 -0.11
C ILE A 55 -5.62 -18.19 -0.77
N LYS A 56 -5.53 -18.66 -2.02
CA LYS A 56 -4.33 -18.56 -2.87
C LYS A 56 -4.73 -18.07 -4.25
N ASP A 57 -4.90 -16.77 -4.37
CA ASP A 57 -5.28 -16.14 -5.64
C ASP A 57 -4.59 -14.79 -5.83
N ASN A 58 -4.67 -14.26 -7.06
CA ASN A 58 -4.18 -12.94 -7.43
C ASN A 58 -5.31 -11.92 -7.31
N PHE A 59 -5.12 -10.93 -6.46
CA PHE A 59 -6.05 -9.83 -6.28
C PHE A 59 -5.52 -8.59 -6.99
N THR A 60 -6.38 -7.94 -7.77
CA THR A 60 -6.10 -6.61 -8.32
C THR A 60 -6.73 -5.57 -7.42
N ILE A 61 -5.92 -4.69 -6.84
CA ILE A 61 -6.37 -3.64 -5.92
C ILE A 61 -6.09 -2.29 -6.57
N LYS A 62 -7.11 -1.43 -6.62
CA LYS A 62 -6.99 -0.05 -7.08
C LYS A 62 -6.98 0.88 -5.89
N PHE A 63 -5.94 1.68 -5.78
CA PHE A 63 -5.77 2.69 -4.74
C PHE A 63 -6.01 4.07 -5.33
N LYS A 64 -6.65 4.91 -4.52
CA LYS A 64 -6.87 6.32 -4.79
C LYS A 64 -6.66 7.11 -3.50
N VAL A 65 -5.71 8.03 -3.51
CA VAL A 65 -5.56 9.04 -2.47
C VAL A 65 -6.68 10.06 -2.66
N VAL A 66 -7.43 10.35 -1.60
CA VAL A 66 -8.60 11.24 -1.65
C VAL A 66 -8.36 12.58 -0.96
N GLU A 67 -7.40 12.64 -0.04
CA GLU A 67 -6.97 13.83 0.66
C GLU A 67 -5.45 13.76 0.86
N SER A 68 -4.79 14.88 0.60
CA SER A 68 -3.37 15.10 0.87
C SER A 68 -3.22 16.59 1.17
N GLU A 69 -3.01 16.92 2.44
CA GLU A 69 -3.01 18.30 2.97
C GLU A 69 -1.71 18.53 3.77
#